data_AF-A0A5K1C5D4-F1
#
_entry.id   AF-A0A5K1C5D4-F1
#
_cell.length_a   1.000
_cell.length_b   1.000
_cell.length_c   1.000
_cell.angle_alpha   90.00
_cell.angle_beta   90.00
_cell.angle_gamma   90.00
#
_symmetry.space_group_name_H-M   'P 1'
#
loop_
_entity.id
_entity.type
_entity.pdbx_description
1 polymer ?
#
loop_
_entity_poly.entity_id
_entity_poly.type
_entity_poly.pdbx_seq_one_letter_code
_entity_poly.pdbx_strand_id
1 'polypeptide(L)' 'MCELCNLRYLELKDTEKLEFMAEGLGKLRNLRTLHRFMVCDDKGDTRGCNIKEQKDLNKLKGELSIE' A
#
# COMPACT_ATOMS: atom_id res chain seq x y z
N MET A 1 13.54 9.76 -8.94
CA MET A 1 12.60 8.68 -8.55
C MET A 1 11.26 9.04 -9.15
N CYS A 2 10.75 8.23 -10.08
CA CYS A 2 9.47 8.50 -10.73
C CYS A 2 8.35 8.19 -9.74
N GLU A 3 7.54 9.19 -9.38
CA GLU A 3 6.39 9.00 -8.50
C GLU A 3 5.13 8.83 -9.35
N LEU A 4 4.34 7.80 -9.05
CA LEU A 4 3.06 7.56 -9.70
C LEU A 4 1.98 8.49 -9.10
N CYS A 5 2.20 9.80 -9.19
CA CYS A 5 1.36 10.83 -8.56
C CYS A 5 -0.10 10.79 -9.02
N ASN A 6 -0.40 10.18 -10.18
CA ASN A 6 -1.74 10.07 -10.73
C ASN A 6 -2.37 8.69 -10.57
N LEU A 7 -1.68 7.75 -9.88
CA LEU A 7 -2.26 6.44 -9.62
C LEU A 7 -3.47 6.61 -8.69
N ARG A 8 -4.62 6.09 -9.13
CA ARG A 8 -5.89 6.17 -8.41
C ARG A 8 -6.40 4.80 -7.96
N TYR A 9 -5.98 3.73 -8.64
CA TYR A 9 -6.46 2.38 -8.43
C TYR A 9 -5.25 1.45 -8.36
N LEU A 10 -5.14 0.71 -7.26
CA LEU A 10 -4.19 -0.38 -7.09
C LEU A 10 -4.99 -1.60 -6.64
N GLU A 11 -5.21 -2.52 -7.59
CA GLU A 11 -5.95 -3.75 -7.37
C GLU A 11 -4.99 -4.91 -7.10
N LEU A 12 -5.13 -5.54 -5.93
CA LEU A 12 -4.27 -6.63 -5.45
C LEU A 12 -5.08 -7.72 -4.73
N LYS A 13 -6.42 -7.69 -4.83
CA LYS A 13 -7.31 -8.56 -4.06
C LYS A 13 -7.01 -10.05 -4.26
N ASP A 14 -6.80 -10.46 -5.51
CA ASP A 14 -6.61 -11.88 -5.87
C ASP A 14 -5.13 -12.31 -5.93
N THR A 15 -4.22 -11.49 -5.37
CA THR A 15 -2.79 -11.80 -5.35
C THR A 15 -2.44 -12.70 -4.16
N GLU A 16 -2.74 -14.00 -4.25
CA GLU A 16 -2.58 -14.96 -3.13
C GLU A 16 -1.17 -15.00 -2.52
N LYS A 17 -0.13 -14.79 -3.35
CA LYS A 17 1.29 -14.78 -2.94
C LYS A 17 1.84 -13.37 -2.72
N LEU A 18 1.01 -12.41 -2.34
CA LEU A 18 1.50 -11.10 -1.93
C LEU A 18 2.23 -11.29 -0.60
N GLU A 19 3.56 -11.16 -0.60
CA GLU A 19 4.41 -11.38 0.59
C GLU A 19 4.83 -10.08 1.27
N PHE A 20 4.85 -8.97 0.52
CA PHE A 20 5.12 -7.65 1.06
C PHE A 20 4.58 -6.56 0.12
N MET A 21 4.36 -5.37 0.69
CA MET A 21 4.20 -4.15 -0.09
C MET A 21 5.48 -3.35 -0.09
N ALA A 22 5.86 -2.78 -1.24
CA ALA A 22 7.06 -1.95 -1.32
C ALA A 22 6.91 -0.67 -0.46
N GLU A 23 8.02 -0.24 0.16
CA GLU A 23 8.11 1.07 0.83
C GLU A 23 7.71 2.20 -0.14
N GLY A 24 7.12 3.27 0.41
CA GLY A 24 6.73 4.44 -0.36
C GLY A 24 5.31 4.40 -0.90
N LEU A 25 4.49 3.44 -0.47
CA LEU A 25 3.05 3.44 -0.79
C LEU A 25 2.39 4.74 -0.30
N GLY A 26 2.84 5.31 0.82
CA GLY A 26 2.35 6.60 1.34
C GLY A 26 2.59 7.78 0.39
N LYS A 27 3.48 7.64 -0.61
CA LYS A 27 3.71 8.67 -1.64
C LYS A 27 2.59 8.72 -2.68
N LEU A 28 1.75 7.69 -2.77
CA LEU A 28 0.62 7.59 -3.70
C LEU A 28 -0.57 8.42 -3.19
N ARG A 29 -0.39 9.73 -3.00
CA ARG A 29 -1.37 10.65 -2.38
C ARG A 29 -2.70 10.80 -3.13
N ASN A 30 -2.76 10.34 -4.38
CA ASN A 30 -3.98 10.34 -5.19
C ASN A 30 -4.65 8.97 -5.28
N LEU A 31 -4.12 7.96 -4.58
CA LEU A 31 -4.72 6.63 -4.52
C LEU A 31 -6.10 6.72 -3.87
N ARG A 32 -7.09 6.17 -4.56
CA ARG A 32 -8.50 6.19 -4.16
C ARG A 32 -9.01 4.82 -3.78
N THR A 33 -8.44 3.78 -4.38
CA THR A 33 -8.85 2.40 -4.15
C THR A 33 -7.60 1.55 -3.92
N LEU A 34 -7.61 0.88 -2.77
CA LEU A 34 -6.64 -0.10 -2.34
C LEU A 34 -7.41 -1.17 -1.58
N HIS A 35 -7.49 -2.38 -2.14
CA HIS A 35 -8.31 -3.45 -1.54
C HIS A 35 -7.59 -4.25 -0.47
N ARG A 36 -6.26 -4.29 -0.51
CA ARG A 36 -5.44 -5.11 0.38
C ARG A 36 -4.23 -4.29 0.80
N PHE A 37 -3.86 -4.32 2.08
CA PHE A 37 -2.66 -3.69 2.63
C PHE A 37 -1.97 -4.68 3.57
N MET A 38 -0.75 -5.06 3.22
CA MET A 38 0.04 -6.00 4.01
C MET A 38 0.98 -5.24 4.94
N VAL A 39 0.81 -5.44 6.23
CA VAL A 39 1.66 -4.86 7.28
C VAL A 39 2.89 -5.75 7.40
N CYS A 40 4.02 -5.26 6.89
CA CYS A 40 5.30 -5.92 7.19
C CYS A 40 5.75 -5.50 8.60
N ASP A 41 6.20 -6.48 9.39
CA ASP A 41 6.96 -6.17 10.59
C ASP A 41 8.41 -5.87 10.19
N ASP A 42 9.09 -5.01 10.95
CA ASP A 42 10.46 -4.60 10.67
C ASP A 42 11.47 -5.74 10.97
N LYS A 43 11.02 -7.01 11.02
CA LYS A 43 11.78 -8.19 11.44
C LYS A 43 12.15 -9.05 10.23
N GLY A 44 13.05 -8.56 9.39
CA GLY A 44 13.59 -9.34 8.27
C GLY A 44 14.42 -8.52 7.28
N ASP A 45 14.89 -9.17 6.22
CA ASP A 45 15.63 -8.53 5.12
C ASP A 45 14.72 -7.78 4.13
N THR A 46 13.40 -8.02 4.19
CA THR A 46 12.42 -7.35 3.34
C THR A 46 11.89 -6.09 4.01
N ARG A 47 12.38 -4.94 3.53
CA ARG A 47 11.85 -3.62 3.91
C ARG A 47 10.51 -3.38 3.22
N GLY A 48 9.42 -3.65 3.94
CA GLY A 48 8.06 -3.46 3.46
C GLY A 48 7.43 -2.13 3.90
N CYS A 49 6.26 -1.84 3.35
CA CYS A 49 5.48 -0.66 3.69
C CYS A 49 5.08 -0.68 5.18
N ASN A 50 5.47 0.35 5.93
CA ASN A 50 5.09 0.49 7.33
C ASN A 50 3.67 1.06 7.45
N ILE A 51 2.91 0.64 8.46
CA ILE A 51 1.56 1.18 8.73
C ILE A 51 1.56 2.71 8.89
N LYS A 52 2.67 3.31 9.33
CA LYS A 52 2.83 4.78 9.43
C LYS A 52 2.70 5.50 8.09
N GLU A 53 2.95 4.83 6.96
CA GLU A 53 2.80 5.41 5.62
C GLU A 53 1.33 5.56 5.21
N GLN A 54 0.40 4.82 5.82
CA GLN A 54 -1.04 4.97 5.53
C GLN A 54 -1.58 6.36 5.87
N LYS A 55 -0.95 7.10 6.78
CA LYS A 55 -1.41 8.43 7.19
C LYS A 55 -1.60 9.39 6.00
N ASP A 56 -0.80 9.19 4.95
CA ASP A 56 -0.78 10.05 3.76
C ASP A 56 -1.75 9.56 2.66
N LEU A 57 -2.33 8.35 2.81
CA LEU A 57 -3.32 7.74 1.91
C LEU A 57 -4.75 8.15 2.27
N ASN A 58 -4.97 9.45 2.53
CA ASN A 58 -6.24 9.98 3.01
C ASN A 58 -7.39 10.02 1.98
N LYS A 59 -7.10 9.73 0.70
CA LYS A 59 -8.09 9.69 -0.38
C LYS A 59 -8.65 8.30 -0.63
N LEU A 60 -8.20 7.28 0.12
CA LEU A 60 -8.73 5.93 0.03
C LEU A 60 -10.22 5.90 0.37
N LYS A 61 -10.96 5.13 -0.42
CA LYS A 61 -12.40 4.92 -0.30
C LYS A 61 -12.72 3.46 -0.63
N GLY A 62 -13.86 3.00 -0.14
CA GLY A 62 -14.33 1.64 -0.34
C GLY A 62 -13.85 0.72 0.77
N GLU A 63 -13.55 -0.53 0.41
CA GLU A 63 -13.14 -1.59 1.32
C GLU A 63 -11.61 -1.75 1.30
N LEU A 64 -11.02 -1.88 2.48
CA LEU A 64 -9.60 -2.14 2.69
C LEU A 64 -9.45 -3.32 3.66
N SER A 65 -8.83 -4.40 3.20
CA SER A 65 -8.37 -5.50 4.04
C SER A 65 -6.94 -5.21 4.52
N ILE A 66 -6.70 -5.37 5.82
CA ILE A 66 -5.36 -5.25 6.42
C ILE A 66 -4.96 -6.63 6.90
N GLU A 67 -3.78 -7.08 6.47
CA GLU A 67 -3.19 -8.40 6.79
C GLU A 67 -1.83 -8.25 7.45
#